data_AF-A0A1J5KH78-F1
#
_entry.id   AF-A0A1J5KH78-F1
#
_cell.length_a   1.000
_cell.length_b   1.000
_cell.length_c   1.000
_cell.angle_alpha   90.00
_cell.angle_beta   90.00
_cell.angle_gamma   90.00
#
_symmetry.space_group_name_H-M   'P 1'
#
loop_
_entity.id
_entity.type
_entity.pdbx_description
1 polymer ?
#
loop_
_entity_poly.entity_id
_entity_poly.type
_entity_poly.pdbx_seq_one_letter_code
_entity_poly.pdbx_strand_id
1 'polypeptide(L)'
;MDNSIIGIGIALGVSFFILYTRKKKWMTEKIVWLICIGLLAFGIFGLLYSKSEFRDDKVMYFGFCVPIVYWIFDRLFKKISENIHKRDFILFLRYSDEINDGLGAKNPHVKVSDKLFSFGLLIIIVATLFIGIKIL
;
A
#
# COMPACT_ATOMS: atom_id res chain seq x y z
N MET A 1 19.69 -13.58 10.87
CA MET A 1 18.81 -13.35 9.70
C MET A 1 18.63 -11.85 9.61
N ASP A 2 18.78 -11.26 8.43
CA ASP A 2 18.63 -9.81 8.28
C ASP A 2 17.15 -9.45 8.48
N ASN A 3 16.83 -8.88 9.64
CA ASN A 3 15.47 -8.53 10.03
C ASN A 3 14.88 -7.45 9.11
N SER A 4 15.72 -6.69 8.40
CA SER A 4 15.27 -5.70 7.41
C SER A 4 14.47 -6.35 6.28
N ILE A 5 14.82 -7.59 5.90
CA ILE A 5 14.10 -8.35 4.85
C ILE A 5 12.66 -8.61 5.27
N ILE A 6 12.41 -8.87 6.56
CA ILE A 6 11.06 -9.05 7.09
C ILE A 6 10.26 -7.76 6.96
N GLY A 7 10.87 -6.62 7.30
CA GLY A 7 10.26 -5.30 7.15
C GLY A 7 9.89 -4.99 5.70
N ILE A 8 10.83 -5.20 4.78
CA ILE A 8 10.63 -5.01 3.35
C ILE A 8 9.52 -5.94 2.84
N GLY A 9 9.55 -7.20 3.24
CA GLY A 9 8.55 -8.20 2.88
C GLY A 9 7.14 -7.82 3.35
N ILE A 10 7.00 -7.33 4.59
CA ILE A 10 5.70 -6.89 5.11
C ILE A 10 5.25 -5.57 4.46
N ALA A 11 6.16 -4.60 4.30
CA ALA A 11 5.86 -3.32 3.67
C ALA A 11 5.30 -3.50 2.25
N LEU A 12 5.97 -4.30 1.42
CA LEU A 12 5.53 -4.58 0.06
C LEU A 12 4.37 -5.56 0.05
N GLY A 13 4.50 -6.69 0.75
CA GLY A 13 3.55 -7.80 0.72
C GLY A 13 2.17 -7.40 1.22
N VAL A 14 2.07 -6.77 2.40
CA VAL A 14 0.77 -6.35 2.94
C VAL A 14 0.17 -5.22 2.12
N SER A 15 0.96 -4.22 1.70
CA SER A 15 0.44 -3.10 0.91
C SER A 15 -0.06 -3.56 -0.46
N PHE A 16 0.70 -4.40 -1.16
CA PHE A 16 0.24 -4.97 -2.43
C PHE A 16 -0.92 -5.92 -2.23
N PHE A 17 -0.92 -6.75 -1.20
CA PHE A 17 -2.06 -7.61 -0.90
C PHE A 17 -3.34 -6.77 -0.79
N ILE A 18 -3.35 -5.74 0.06
CA ILE A 18 -4.50 -4.84 0.22
C ILE A 18 -4.89 -4.17 -1.12
N LEU A 19 -3.90 -3.74 -1.91
CA LEU A 19 -4.13 -3.13 -3.23
C LEU A 19 -4.86 -4.08 -4.19
N TYR A 20 -4.38 -5.31 -4.34
CA TYR A 20 -4.94 -6.29 -5.28
C TYR A 20 -6.32 -6.81 -4.84
N THR A 21 -6.57 -6.92 -3.53
CA THR A 21 -7.84 -7.46 -3.01
C THR A 21 -8.86 -6.39 -2.61
N ARG A 22 -8.61 -5.11 -2.92
CA ARG A 22 -9.43 -3.96 -2.53
C ARG A 22 -10.92 -4.08 -2.87
N LYS A 23 -11.28 -4.75 -3.97
CA LYS A 23 -12.68 -4.94 -4.40
C LYS A 23 -13.30 -6.26 -3.93
N LYS A 24 -12.55 -7.11 -3.25
CA LYS A 24 -13.09 -8.37 -2.72
C LYS A 24 -14.08 -8.09 -1.59
N LYS A 25 -15.23 -8.76 -1.62
CA LYS A 25 -16.30 -8.59 -0.61
C LYS A 25 -15.85 -8.83 0.84
N TRP A 26 -14.89 -9.74 1.03
CA TRP A 26 -14.36 -10.07 2.36
C TRP A 26 -13.36 -9.04 2.87
N MET A 27 -12.75 -8.24 2.00
CA MET A 27 -11.81 -7.18 2.37
C MET A 27 -12.57 -5.87 2.62
N THR A 28 -13.27 -5.82 3.75
CA THR A 28 -13.98 -4.60 4.13
C THR A 28 -13.02 -3.52 4.63
N GLU A 29 -13.46 -2.28 4.45
CA GLU A 29 -12.75 -1.08 4.90
C GLU A 29 -12.30 -1.13 6.38
N LYS A 30 -13.14 -1.72 7.25
CA LYS A 30 -12.85 -1.89 8.68
C LYS A 30 -11.74 -2.92 8.93
N ILE A 31 -11.74 -4.03 8.18
CA ILE A 31 -10.73 -5.08 8.31
C ILE A 31 -9.37 -4.54 7.90
N VAL A 32 -9.30 -3.85 6.76
CA VAL A 32 -8.04 -3.23 6.29
C VAL A 32 -7.51 -2.24 7.33
N TRP A 33 -8.39 -1.39 7.87
CA TRP A 33 -8.02 -0.43 8.90
C TRP A 33 -7.48 -1.10 10.18
N LEU A 34 -8.10 -2.19 10.63
CA LEU A 34 -7.62 -2.97 11.78
C LEU A 34 -6.23 -3.57 11.53
N ILE A 35 -5.98 -4.12 10.33
CA ILE A 35 -4.66 -4.64 9.95
C ILE A 35 -3.62 -3.51 9.96
N CYS A 36 -3.93 -2.39 9.31
CA CYS A 36 -3.01 -1.25 9.23
C CYS A 36 -2.71 -0.65 10.61
N ILE A 37 -3.69 -0.52 11.51
CA ILE A 37 -3.46 -0.03 12.87
C ILE A 37 -2.69 -1.01 13.72
N GLY A 38 -2.99 -2.31 13.63
CA GLY A 38 -2.24 -3.33 14.36
C GLY A 38 -0.76 -3.31 13.99
N LEU A 39 -0.47 -3.25 12.69
CA LEU A 39 0.90 -3.13 12.19
C LEU A 39 1.55 -1.80 12.57
N LEU A 40 0.82 -0.69 12.50
CA LEU A 40 1.32 0.62 12.91
C LEU A 40 1.68 0.65 14.40
N ALA A 41 0.81 0.13 15.27
CA ALA A 41 1.06 0.09 16.71
C ALA A 41 2.31 -0.73 17.02
N PHE A 42 2.46 -1.89 16.36
CA PHE A 42 3.63 -2.74 16.50
C PHE A 42 4.90 -2.08 15.96
N GLY A 43 4.83 -1.41 14.81
CA GLY A 43 5.94 -0.69 14.19
C GLY A 43 6.39 0.50 15.05
N ILE A 44 5.48 1.34 15.53
CA ILE A 44 5.80 2.47 16.43
C ILE A 44 6.43 1.96 17.72
N PHE A 45 5.83 0.93 18.33
CA PHE A 45 6.37 0.35 19.56
C PHE A 45 7.81 -0.14 19.34
N GLY A 46 8.06 -0.92 18.29
CA GLY A 46 9.39 -1.39 17.98
C GLY A 46 10.40 -0.27 17.68
N LEU A 47 9.98 0.78 16.96
CA LEU A 47 10.85 1.94 16.67
C LEU A 47 11.24 2.73 17.93
N LEU A 48 10.34 2.85 18.91
CA LEU A 48 10.60 3.59 20.15
C LEU A 48 11.51 2.84 21.12
N TYR A 49 11.42 1.51 21.15
CA TYR A 49 12.18 0.68 22.09
C TYR A 49 13.43 0.04 21.48
N SER A 50 13.58 0.06 20.16
CA SER A 50 14.79 -0.45 19.50
C SER A 50 15.98 0.48 19.73
N LYS A 51 17.13 -0.10 20.12
CA LYS A 51 18.37 0.66 20.32
C LYS A 51 18.89 1.19 18.98
N SER A 52 19.56 2.33 19.00
CA SER A 52 20.09 2.98 17.79
C SER A 52 21.08 2.13 16.99
N GLU A 53 21.76 1.19 17.64
CA GLU A 53 22.78 0.33 17.04
C GLU A 53 22.18 -0.77 16.15
N PHE A 54 20.88 -1.07 16.28
CA PHE A 54 20.20 -2.09 15.48
C PHE A 54 19.42 -1.47 14.31
N ARG A 55 20.16 -1.04 13.30
CA ARG A 55 19.60 -0.46 12.07
C ARG A 55 18.62 -1.40 11.37
N ASP A 56 18.97 -2.67 11.24
CA ASP A 56 18.14 -3.68 10.55
C ASP A 56 16.77 -3.86 11.25
N ASP A 57 16.76 -3.80 12.58
CA ASP A 57 15.53 -3.87 13.37
C ASP A 57 14.66 -2.63 13.18
N LYS A 58 15.26 -1.43 13.09
CA LYS A 58 14.52 -0.20 12.78
C LYS A 58 13.88 -0.25 11.40
N VAL A 59 14.60 -0.77 10.40
CA VAL A 59 14.04 -0.96 9.05
C VAL A 59 12.88 -1.97 9.10
N MET A 60 13.01 -3.04 9.90
CA MET A 60 11.92 -3.99 10.14
C MET A 60 10.65 -3.30 10.66
N TYR A 61 10.77 -2.57 11.76
CA TYR A 61 9.64 -1.91 12.41
C TYR A 61 9.06 -0.77 11.56
N PHE A 62 9.89 -0.04 10.83
CA PHE A 62 9.43 0.94 9.85
C PHE A 62 8.61 0.28 8.73
N GLY A 63 9.00 -0.92 8.28
CA GLY A 63 8.25 -1.70 7.31
C GLY A 63 6.80 -1.97 7.74
N PHE A 64 6.56 -2.17 9.04
CA PHE A 64 5.21 -2.35 9.60
C PHE A 64 4.37 -1.06 9.57
N CYS A 65 4.99 0.10 9.47
CA CYS A 65 4.30 1.38 9.34
C CYS A 65 3.88 1.69 7.88
N VAL A 66 4.46 1.02 6.87
CA VAL A 66 4.17 1.32 5.45
C VAL A 66 2.71 1.06 5.07
N PRO A 67 2.04 -0.03 5.51
CA PRO A 67 0.65 -0.30 5.14
C PRO A 67 -0.36 0.79 5.53
N ILE A 68 -0.15 1.53 6.63
CA ILE A 68 -1.04 2.64 6.99
C ILE A 68 -0.84 3.84 6.05
N VAL A 69 0.40 4.10 5.62
CA VAL A 69 0.69 5.17 4.65
C VAL A 69 -0.02 4.87 3.34
N TYR A 70 0.14 3.64 2.84
CA TYR A 70 -0.61 3.16 1.69
C TYR A 70 -2.12 3.37 1.84
N TRP A 71 -2.69 2.93 2.97
CA TRP A 71 -4.13 3.04 3.22
C TRP A 71 -4.62 4.49 3.18
N ILE A 72 -3.90 5.41 3.81
CA ILE A 72 -4.24 6.85 3.79
C ILE A 72 -4.30 7.36 2.35
N PHE A 73 -3.31 7.07 1.52
CA PHE A 73 -3.29 7.52 0.13
C PHE A 73 -4.36 6.86 -0.75
N ASP A 74 -4.67 5.58 -0.54
CA ASP A 74 -5.79 4.92 -1.23
C ASP A 74 -7.12 5.64 -0.93
N ARG A 75 -7.34 6.04 0.33
CA ARG A 75 -8.52 6.84 0.71
C ARG A 75 -8.54 8.21 0.06
N LEU A 76 -7.40 8.88 0.00
CA LEU A 76 -7.29 10.18 -0.66
C LEU A 76 -7.64 10.06 -2.15
N PHE A 77 -7.07 9.08 -2.85
CA PHE A 77 -7.33 8.88 -4.28
C PHE A 77 -8.77 8.44 -4.54
N LYS A 78 -9.35 7.58 -3.70
CA LYS A 78 -10.77 7.22 -3.77
C LYS A 78 -11.65 8.46 -3.66
N LYS A 79 -11.42 9.31 -2.66
CA LYS A 79 -12.20 10.55 -2.46
C LYS A 79 -12.04 11.52 -3.63
N ILE A 80 -10.83 11.66 -4.18
CA ILE A 80 -10.59 12.48 -5.37
C ILE A 80 -11.34 11.91 -6.58
N SER A 81 -11.28 10.59 -6.80
CA SER A 81 -12.00 9.94 -7.89
C SER A 81 -13.51 10.05 -7.77
N GLU A 82 -14.06 9.91 -6.55
CA GLU A 82 -15.49 10.08 -6.28
C GLU A 82 -15.96 11.49 -6.63
N ASN A 83 -15.15 12.51 -6.33
CA ASN A 83 -15.46 13.89 -6.68
C ASN A 83 -15.42 14.15 -8.20
N ILE A 84 -14.46 13.57 -8.93
CA ILE A 84 -14.30 13.84 -10.37
C ILE A 84 -15.23 12.97 -11.22
N HIS A 85 -15.38 11.70 -10.86
CA HIS A 85 -16.02 10.67 -11.70
C HIS A 85 -17.28 10.05 -11.09
N LYS A 86 -17.67 10.44 -9.87
CA LYS A 86 -18.80 9.85 -9.11
C LYS A 86 -18.66 8.34 -8.88
N ARG A 87 -17.42 7.84 -8.94
CA ARG A 87 -17.06 6.45 -8.68
C ARG A 87 -15.65 6.34 -8.12
N ASP A 88 -15.38 5.24 -7.45
CA ASP A 88 -14.01 4.84 -7.11
C ASP A 88 -13.17 4.66 -8.39
N PHE A 89 -11.86 4.87 -8.26
CA PHE A 89 -10.94 4.74 -9.38
C PHE A 89 -10.75 3.27 -9.74
N ILE A 90 -10.53 3.01 -11.03
CA ILE A 90 -10.29 1.65 -11.53
C ILE A 90 -8.80 1.34 -11.43
N LEU A 91 -8.43 0.23 -10.78
CA LEU A 91 -7.04 -0.16 -10.64
C LEU A 91 -6.45 -0.58 -12.00
N PHE A 92 -5.47 0.19 -12.51
CA PHE A 92 -4.78 -0.09 -13.76
C PHE A 92 -3.55 -0.99 -13.54
N LEU A 93 -3.76 -2.21 -13.06
CA LEU A 93 -2.72 -3.22 -12.88
C LEU A 93 -3.15 -4.55 -13.50
N ARG A 94 -2.19 -5.23 -14.15
CA ARG A 94 -2.36 -6.59 -14.69
C ARG A 94 -2.63 -7.54 -13.53
N TYR A 95 -3.57 -8.48 -13.69
CA TYR A 95 -4.06 -9.36 -12.62
C TYR A 95 -4.81 -8.66 -11.48
N SER A 96 -5.12 -7.36 -11.60
CA SER A 96 -6.16 -6.79 -10.73
C SER A 96 -7.52 -7.32 -11.17
N ASP A 97 -8.40 -7.61 -10.21
CA ASP A 97 -9.77 -8.06 -10.48
C ASP A 97 -10.62 -7.01 -11.24
N GLU A 98 -10.05 -5.83 -11.53
CA GLU A 98 -10.73 -4.69 -12.15
C GLU A 98 -10.47 -4.56 -13.66
N ILE A 99 -9.53 -5.33 -14.22
CA ILE A 99 -9.16 -5.29 -15.64
C ILE A 99 -9.23 -6.68 -16.26
N ASN A 100 -9.96 -6.80 -17.37
CA ASN A 100 -9.94 -8.01 -18.18
C ASN A 100 -8.61 -8.09 -18.98
N ASP A 101 -7.80 -9.11 -18.68
CA ASP A 101 -6.40 -9.29 -19.11
C ASP A 101 -6.22 -9.87 -20.53
N GLY A 102 -7.06 -9.47 -21.49
CA GLY A 102 -6.83 -9.82 -22.91
C GLY A 102 -5.68 -9.01 -23.50
N LEU A 103 -4.70 -9.67 -24.16
CA LEU A 103 -3.68 -9.02 -25.01
C LEU A 103 -4.40 -8.29 -26.17
N GLY A 104 -4.74 -7.01 -25.96
CA GLY A 104 -5.53 -6.20 -26.89
C GLY A 104 -6.81 -5.59 -26.31
N ALA A 105 -7.14 -5.84 -25.04
CA ALA A 105 -8.30 -5.27 -24.38
C ALA A 105 -8.10 -3.75 -24.15
N LYS A 106 -8.66 -2.93 -25.05
CA LYS A 106 -8.98 -1.53 -24.72
C LYS A 106 -10.06 -1.60 -23.65
N ASN A 107 -9.74 -1.28 -22.39
CA ASN A 107 -10.77 -1.01 -21.38
C ASN A 107 -11.25 0.43 -21.58
N PRO A 108 -12.38 0.67 -22.27
CA PRO A 108 -12.82 2.03 -22.59
C PRO A 108 -13.27 2.81 -21.34
N HIS A 109 -13.39 2.13 -20.19
CA HIS A 109 -13.85 2.71 -18.93
C HIS A 109 -12.73 3.24 -18.02
N VAL A 110 -11.46 2.92 -18.31
CA VAL A 110 -10.30 3.39 -17.52
C VAL A 110 -9.90 4.79 -17.99
N LYS A 111 -10.07 5.78 -17.12
CA LYS A 111 -9.66 7.17 -17.37
C LYS A 111 -8.17 7.36 -17.09
N VAL A 112 -7.58 8.41 -17.65
CA VAL A 112 -6.16 8.73 -17.41
C VAL A 112 -5.86 8.94 -15.92
N SER A 113 -6.78 9.56 -15.19
CA SER A 113 -6.68 9.72 -13.73
C SER A 113 -6.64 8.38 -12.99
N ASP A 114 -7.38 7.37 -13.44
CA ASP A 114 -7.37 6.03 -12.83
C ASP A 114 -5.97 5.40 -12.94
N LYS A 115 -5.30 5.59 -14.10
CA LYS A 115 -3.91 5.15 -14.30
C LYS A 115 -2.96 5.91 -13.37
N LEU A 116 -3.09 7.24 -13.27
CA LEU A 116 -2.26 8.06 -12.39
C LEU A 116 -2.39 7.66 -10.93
N PHE A 117 -3.61 7.41 -10.43
CA PHE A 117 -3.82 6.94 -9.05
C PHE A 117 -3.22 5.56 -8.83
N SER A 118 -3.37 4.65 -9.79
CA SER A 118 -2.81 3.29 -9.72
C SER A 118 -1.27 3.31 -9.63
N PHE A 119 -0.60 4.03 -10.54
CA PHE A 119 0.85 4.20 -10.47
C PHE A 119 1.29 5.01 -9.25
N GLY A 120 0.50 6.01 -8.85
CA GLY A 120 0.74 6.79 -7.64
C GLY A 120 0.82 5.91 -6.40
N LEU A 121 -0.11 4.97 -6.21
CA LEU A 121 -0.09 4.05 -5.07
C LEU A 121 1.15 3.14 -5.07
N LEU A 122 1.54 2.63 -6.24
CA LEU A 122 2.77 1.85 -6.37
C LEU A 122 4.00 2.68 -5.97
N ILE A 123 4.09 3.90 -6.48
CA ILE A 123 5.19 4.82 -6.17
C ILE A 123 5.21 5.14 -4.67
N ILE A 124 4.05 5.37 -4.04
CA ILE A 124 3.97 5.65 -2.60
C ILE A 124 4.51 4.47 -1.78
N ILE A 125 4.12 3.24 -2.09
CA ILE A 125 4.60 2.05 -1.37
C ILE A 125 6.14 1.95 -1.47
N VAL A 126 6.67 2.05 -2.69
CA VAL A 126 8.11 1.91 -2.96
C VAL A 126 8.90 3.08 -2.37
N ALA A 127 8.46 4.33 -2.60
CA ALA A 127 9.13 5.53 -2.12
C ALA A 127 9.16 5.59 -0.59
N THR A 128 8.05 5.25 0.08
CA THR A 128 8.00 5.22 1.55
C THR A 128 9.03 4.25 2.11
N LEU A 129 9.13 3.06 1.53
CA LEU A 129 10.12 2.06 1.93
C LEU A 129 11.56 2.55 1.71
N PHE A 130 11.87 3.12 0.54
CA PHE A 130 13.20 3.65 0.25
C PHE A 130 13.60 4.79 1.17
N ILE A 131 12.66 5.68 1.51
CA ILE A 131 12.87 6.77 2.47
C ILE A 131 13.23 6.18 3.83
N GLY A 132 12.50 5.17 4.31
CA GLY A 132 12.80 4.48 5.56
C GLY A 132 14.20 3.87 5.59
N ILE A 133 14.58 3.14 4.54
CA ILE A 133 15.90 2.49 4.44
C ILE A 133 17.05 3.50 4.40
N LYS A 134 16.84 4.69 3.80
CA LYS A 134 17.87 5.73 3.71
C LYS A 134 18.03 6.55 4.98
N ILE A 135 16.94 6.80 5.71
CA ILE A 135 16.94 7.67 6.89
C ILE A 135 17.35 6.89 8.15
N LEU A 136 17.00 5.61 8.24
CA LEU A 136 17.32 4.72 9.35
C LEU A 136 18.66 4.00 9.12
#